data_AF-A0A2G4GNC7-F1
#
_entry.id   AF-A0A2G4GNC7-F1
#
_cell.length_a   1.000
_cell.length_b   1.000
_cell.length_c   1.000
_cell.angle_alpha   90.00
_cell.angle_beta   90.00
_cell.angle_gamma   90.00
#
_symmetry.space_group_name_H-M   'P 1'
#
loop_
_entity.id
_entity.type
_entity.pdbx_description
1 polymer ?
#
loop_
_entity_poly.entity_id
_entity_poly.type
_entity_poly.pdbx_seq_one_letter_code
_entity_poly.pdbx_strand_id
1 'polypeptide(L)'
;AAAWDMVRDGELAATHFLALGLQALRGNSSLVLVARTVTTHLSTAVELYSAPANRDALRIKLADGLNALLSAAQPGSGEQLSFARAFVNAAANSPSLAHHTQLKSMLDGAVVGLKIDTDLRWLIVGCLAQVNLLSESAINEELERDNTADGHRSATFALAARPEANSKRAVWDRIISGTEANHTNDALIAGFRRPSQRDLLSVYVDEYFAIIEEIWGRLTYEISSTIVNLAFPIYETTAATLNKCEKWLSDHPDAAPGLRRYIAENRDALSRALIAQKCDAS
;
A
#
# COMPACT_ATOMS: atom_id res chain seq x y z
N ALA A 1 -7.36 16.89 -11.01
CA ALA A 1 -5.95 17.29 -11.16
C ALA A 1 -5.61 18.34 -10.11
N ALA A 2 -6.11 19.58 -10.21
CA ALA A 2 -5.76 20.69 -9.30
C ALA A 2 -5.75 20.34 -7.79
N ALA A 3 -6.84 19.81 -7.23
CA ALA A 3 -6.88 19.48 -5.79
C ALA A 3 -5.87 18.39 -5.35
N TRP A 4 -5.50 17.49 -6.27
CA TRP A 4 -4.49 16.46 -6.01
C TRP A 4 -3.08 17.06 -5.95
N ASP A 5 -2.79 18.04 -6.80
CA ASP A 5 -1.50 18.73 -6.77
C ASP A 5 -1.40 19.60 -5.50
N MET A 6 -2.47 20.30 -5.12
CA MET A 6 -2.50 21.09 -3.87
C MET A 6 -2.24 20.25 -2.61
N VAL A 7 -2.81 19.04 -2.48
CA VAL A 7 -2.52 18.18 -1.30
C VAL A 7 -1.08 17.66 -1.32
N ARG A 8 -0.52 17.39 -2.51
CA ARG A 8 0.88 16.99 -2.67
C ARG A 8 1.83 18.12 -2.30
N ASP A 9 1.50 19.36 -2.64
CA ASP A 9 2.34 20.53 -2.40
C ASP A 9 2.16 21.13 -1.00
N GLY A 10 1.24 20.57 -0.19
CA GLY A 10 0.97 21.03 1.17
C GLY A 10 0.16 22.32 1.24
N GLU A 11 -0.61 22.60 0.19
CA GLU A 11 -1.53 23.75 0.09
C GLU A 11 -2.97 23.39 0.48
N LEU A 12 -3.29 22.09 0.51
CA LEU A 12 -4.59 21.55 0.93
C LEU A 12 -4.39 20.38 1.91
N ALA A 13 -5.01 20.47 3.09
CA ALA A 13 -4.98 19.38 4.07
C ALA A 13 -5.53 18.07 3.50
N ALA A 14 -4.88 16.94 3.81
CA ALA A 14 -5.33 15.61 3.40
C ALA A 14 -6.76 15.30 3.90
N THR A 15 -7.10 15.79 5.08
CA THR A 15 -8.44 15.72 5.70
C THR A 15 -9.51 16.37 4.82
N HIS A 16 -9.23 17.57 4.28
CA HIS A 16 -10.13 18.27 3.37
C HIS A 16 -10.17 17.60 2.00
N PHE A 17 -9.02 17.21 1.47
CA PHE A 17 -8.92 16.48 0.21
C PHE A 17 -9.74 15.19 0.23
N LEU A 18 -9.71 14.43 1.34
CA LEU A 18 -10.51 13.22 1.51
C LEU A 18 -12.02 13.50 1.42
N ALA A 19 -12.48 14.54 2.12
CA ALA A 19 -13.89 14.93 2.09
C ALA A 19 -14.34 15.32 0.66
N LEU A 20 -13.54 16.14 -0.03
CA LEU A 20 -13.82 16.56 -1.41
C LEU A 20 -13.83 15.38 -2.39
N GLY A 21 -12.86 14.46 -2.28
CA GLY A 21 -12.78 13.30 -3.16
C GLY A 21 -13.95 12.33 -2.97
N LEU A 22 -14.35 12.05 -1.72
CA LEU A 22 -15.53 11.22 -1.46
C LEU A 22 -16.83 11.88 -1.95
N GLN A 23 -16.96 13.19 -1.80
CA GLN A 23 -18.11 13.93 -2.35
C GLN A 23 -18.13 13.88 -3.88
N ALA A 24 -16.97 14.07 -4.53
CA ALA A 24 -16.85 14.04 -5.99
C ALA A 24 -17.24 12.66 -6.56
N LEU A 25 -16.86 11.57 -5.87
CA LEU A 25 -17.22 10.21 -6.25
C LEU A 25 -18.74 9.98 -6.22
N ARG A 26 -19.45 10.51 -5.21
CA ARG A 26 -20.92 10.38 -5.13
C ARG A 26 -21.66 11.04 -6.29
N GLY A 27 -21.10 12.11 -6.88
CA GLY A 27 -21.73 12.87 -7.96
C GLY A 27 -21.33 12.45 -9.38
N ASN A 28 -20.25 11.68 -9.56
CA ASN A 28 -19.64 11.41 -10.88
C ASN A 28 -19.19 9.95 -11.07
N SER A 29 -19.84 8.99 -10.40
CA SER A 29 -19.37 7.61 -10.33
C SER A 29 -19.48 6.80 -11.63
N SER A 30 -20.22 7.31 -12.63
CA SER A 30 -20.40 6.66 -13.95
C SER A 30 -19.12 6.58 -14.79
N LEU A 31 -18.05 7.27 -14.40
CA LEU A 31 -16.73 7.22 -15.04
C LEU A 31 -15.77 6.34 -14.24
N VAL A 32 -15.87 5.01 -14.42
CA VAL A 32 -15.10 3.99 -13.66
C VAL A 32 -13.59 4.30 -13.60
N LEU A 33 -12.99 4.76 -14.70
CA LEU A 33 -11.57 5.11 -14.74
C LEU A 33 -11.25 6.30 -13.83
N VAL A 34 -12.11 7.32 -13.81
CA VAL A 34 -11.97 8.49 -12.93
C VAL A 34 -12.13 8.05 -11.47
N ALA A 35 -13.11 7.20 -11.18
CA ALA A 35 -13.32 6.66 -9.83
C ALA A 35 -12.09 5.90 -9.33
N ARG A 36 -11.46 5.06 -10.17
CA ARG A 36 -10.24 4.33 -9.81
C ARG A 36 -9.06 5.26 -9.50
N THR A 37 -8.87 6.30 -10.31
CA THR A 37 -7.80 7.30 -10.08
C THR A 37 -8.05 8.06 -8.77
N VAL A 38 -9.29 8.53 -8.56
CA VAL A 38 -9.64 9.27 -7.34
C VAL A 38 -9.48 8.40 -6.10
N THR A 39 -9.94 7.16 -6.11
CA THR A 39 -9.78 6.24 -4.94
C THR A 39 -8.32 5.92 -4.63
N THR A 40 -7.47 5.81 -5.66
CA THR A 40 -6.01 5.70 -5.49
C THR A 40 -5.44 6.95 -4.82
N HIS A 41 -5.79 8.14 -5.32
CA HIS A 41 -5.33 9.41 -4.73
C HIS A 41 -5.80 9.58 -3.29
N LEU A 42 -7.05 9.23 -2.98
CA LEU A 42 -7.59 9.26 -1.63
C LEU A 42 -6.80 8.36 -0.68
N SER A 43 -6.52 7.13 -1.11
CA SER A 43 -5.72 6.18 -0.32
C SER A 43 -4.30 6.71 -0.08
N THR A 44 -3.64 7.26 -1.12
CA THR A 44 -2.31 7.86 -0.99
C THR A 44 -2.32 9.07 -0.07
N ALA A 45 -3.32 9.94 -0.15
CA ALA A 45 -3.44 11.10 0.73
C ALA A 45 -3.59 10.67 2.19
N VAL A 46 -4.43 9.66 2.47
CA VAL A 46 -4.58 9.10 3.81
C VAL A 46 -3.27 8.49 4.29
N GLU A 47 -2.57 7.70 3.48
CA GLU A 47 -1.39 6.98 3.97
C GLU A 47 -0.11 7.83 4.02
N LEU A 48 0.12 8.72 3.06
CA LEU A 48 1.39 9.47 3.00
C LEU A 48 1.26 10.91 3.47
N TYR A 49 0.10 11.55 3.27
CA TYR A 49 -0.04 13.00 3.44
C TYR A 49 -0.84 13.40 4.68
N SER A 50 -1.59 12.49 5.28
CA SER A 50 -2.25 12.78 6.56
C SER A 50 -1.26 12.83 7.71
N ALA A 51 -1.49 13.79 8.61
CA ALA A 51 -0.77 13.88 9.86
C ALA A 51 -0.92 12.57 10.65
N PRO A 52 0.14 12.06 11.31
CA PRO A 52 0.07 10.82 12.07
C PRO A 52 -1.12 10.73 13.05
N ALA A 53 -1.45 11.84 13.72
CA ALA A 53 -2.57 11.92 14.66
C ALA A 53 -3.96 11.79 14.00
N ASN A 54 -4.10 12.16 12.73
CA ASN A 54 -5.37 12.15 12.00
C ASN A 54 -5.58 10.85 11.22
N ARG A 55 -4.50 10.11 10.93
CA ARG A 55 -4.48 9.05 9.92
C ARG A 55 -5.51 7.96 10.15
N ASP A 56 -5.62 7.46 11.38
CA ASP A 56 -6.55 6.37 11.69
C ASP A 56 -8.01 6.79 11.56
N ALA A 57 -8.33 8.01 11.99
CA ALA A 57 -9.67 8.58 11.78
C ALA A 57 -9.98 8.73 10.27
N LEU A 58 -9.00 9.14 9.47
CA LEU A 58 -9.16 9.25 8.01
C LEU A 58 -9.25 7.89 7.31
N ARG A 59 -8.53 6.86 7.79
CA ARG A 59 -8.66 5.48 7.30
C ARG A 59 -10.07 4.94 7.52
N ILE A 60 -10.64 5.17 8.71
CA ILE A 60 -12.04 4.84 9.02
C ILE A 60 -12.97 5.58 8.05
N LYS A 61 -12.83 6.91 7.94
CA LYS A 61 -13.68 7.74 7.07
C LYS A 61 -13.59 7.34 5.59
N LEU A 62 -12.41 6.97 5.10
CA LEU A 62 -12.22 6.49 3.73
C LEU A 62 -12.96 5.16 3.52
N ALA A 63 -12.77 4.18 4.42
CA ALA A 63 -13.45 2.89 4.34
C ALA A 63 -14.99 3.04 4.44
N ASP A 64 -15.49 3.85 5.38
CA ASP A 64 -16.93 4.15 5.50
C ASP A 64 -17.49 4.78 4.21
N GLY A 65 -16.77 5.78 3.67
CA GLY A 65 -17.17 6.48 2.46
C GLY A 65 -17.22 5.55 1.24
N LEU A 66 -16.24 4.67 1.10
CA LEU A 66 -16.19 3.68 0.01
C LEU A 66 -17.24 2.58 0.19
N ASN A 67 -17.53 2.17 1.42
CA ASN A 67 -18.61 1.22 1.70
C ASN A 67 -19.98 1.81 1.35
N ALA A 68 -20.20 3.09 1.65
CA ALA A 68 -21.42 3.79 1.26
C ALA A 68 -21.58 3.87 -0.27
N LEU A 69 -20.48 4.15 -1.00
CA LEU A 69 -20.47 4.15 -2.46
C LEU A 69 -20.74 2.74 -3.04
N LEU A 70 -20.10 1.71 -2.47
CA LEU A 70 -20.35 0.32 -2.84
C LEU A 70 -21.82 -0.08 -2.64
N SER A 71 -22.43 0.34 -1.52
CA SER A 71 -23.82 0.05 -1.19
C SER A 71 -24.81 0.78 -2.09
N ALA A 72 -24.45 1.95 -2.61
CA ALA A 72 -25.28 2.75 -3.50
C ALA A 72 -25.13 2.35 -4.99
N ALA A 73 -24.06 1.66 -5.36
CA ALA A 73 -23.81 1.25 -6.74
C ALA A 73 -24.84 0.22 -7.23
N GLN A 74 -25.17 0.27 -8.52
CA GLN A 74 -26.09 -0.70 -9.13
C GLN A 74 -25.51 -2.13 -9.01
N PRO A 75 -26.27 -3.12 -8.50
CA PRO A 75 -25.82 -4.50 -8.40
C PRO A 75 -25.35 -5.06 -9.75
N GLY A 76 -24.18 -5.72 -9.76
CA GLY A 76 -23.56 -6.30 -10.96
C GLY A 76 -22.84 -5.30 -11.88
N SER A 77 -22.79 -4.01 -11.51
CA SER A 77 -22.13 -2.99 -12.32
C SER A 77 -20.60 -2.97 -12.15
N GLY A 78 -19.90 -2.45 -13.16
CA GLY A 78 -18.45 -2.20 -13.06
C GLY A 78 -18.09 -1.17 -11.99
N GLU A 79 -18.99 -0.24 -11.69
CA GLU A 79 -18.87 0.71 -10.58
C GLU A 79 -18.89 -0.01 -9.22
N GLN A 80 -19.83 -0.96 -9.03
CA GLN A 80 -19.89 -1.79 -7.82
C GLN A 80 -18.58 -2.55 -7.63
N LEU A 81 -18.04 -3.18 -8.68
CA LEU A 81 -16.76 -3.88 -8.60
C LEU A 81 -15.60 -2.93 -8.26
N SER A 82 -15.57 -1.74 -8.87
CA SER A 82 -14.55 -0.73 -8.60
C SER A 82 -14.56 -0.27 -7.14
N PHE A 83 -15.74 0.04 -6.60
CA PHE A 83 -15.87 0.43 -5.19
C PHE A 83 -15.65 -0.73 -4.23
N ALA A 84 -15.99 -1.97 -4.60
CA ALA A 84 -15.64 -3.14 -3.82
C ALA A 84 -14.13 -3.28 -3.67
N ARG A 85 -13.37 -3.17 -4.77
CA ARG A 85 -11.89 -3.23 -4.74
C ARG A 85 -11.29 -2.09 -3.91
N ALA A 86 -11.83 -0.88 -4.04
CA ALA A 86 -11.37 0.26 -3.25
C ALA A 86 -11.68 0.08 -1.75
N PHE A 87 -12.90 -0.32 -1.42
CA PHE A 87 -13.30 -0.61 -0.04
C PHE A 87 -12.43 -1.70 0.57
N VAL A 88 -12.16 -2.80 -0.14
CA VAL A 88 -11.36 -3.92 0.38
C VAL A 88 -9.97 -3.46 0.82
N ASN A 89 -9.30 -2.65 0.00
CA ASN A 89 -8.00 -2.07 0.35
C ASN A 89 -8.08 -1.10 1.54
N ALA A 90 -9.09 -0.22 1.55
CA ALA A 90 -9.27 0.76 2.62
C ALA A 90 -9.61 0.11 3.97
N ALA A 91 -10.47 -0.92 3.94
CA ALA A 91 -10.88 -1.68 5.10
C ALA A 91 -9.70 -2.39 5.76
N ALA A 92 -8.78 -2.97 4.98
CA ALA A 92 -7.58 -3.64 5.52
C ALA A 92 -6.59 -2.67 6.18
N ASN A 93 -6.64 -1.39 5.81
CA ASN A 93 -5.82 -0.34 6.43
C ASN A 93 -6.52 0.34 7.62
N SER A 94 -7.83 0.14 7.76
CA SER A 94 -8.61 0.73 8.84
C SER A 94 -8.40 -0.04 10.15
N PRO A 95 -8.29 0.62 11.32
CA PRO A 95 -8.25 -0.07 12.60
C PRO A 95 -9.62 -0.63 13.06
N SER A 96 -10.68 -0.47 12.25
CA SER A 96 -12.05 -0.86 12.63
C SER A 96 -12.31 -2.36 12.45
N LEU A 97 -12.65 -3.04 13.55
CA LEU A 97 -13.09 -4.45 13.53
C LEU A 97 -14.36 -4.67 12.70
N ALA A 98 -15.22 -3.65 12.58
CA ALA A 98 -16.42 -3.74 11.75
C ALA A 98 -16.04 -3.84 10.26
N HIS A 99 -15.05 -3.07 9.80
CA HIS A 99 -14.53 -3.16 8.44
C HIS A 99 -13.89 -4.52 8.17
N HIS A 100 -13.16 -5.06 9.13
CA HIS A 100 -12.57 -6.39 9.02
C HIS A 100 -13.63 -7.51 8.95
N THR A 101 -14.72 -7.38 9.73
CA THR A 101 -15.85 -8.32 9.67
C THR A 101 -16.54 -8.25 8.31
N GLN A 102 -16.72 -7.04 7.77
CA GLN A 102 -17.27 -6.84 6.43
C GLN A 102 -16.39 -7.47 5.36
N LEU A 103 -15.06 -7.28 5.39
CA LEU A 103 -14.12 -7.95 4.48
C LEU A 103 -14.32 -9.46 4.44
N LYS A 104 -14.42 -10.10 5.61
CA LYS A 104 -14.64 -11.54 5.71
C LYS A 104 -15.97 -11.93 5.07
N SER A 105 -17.04 -11.21 5.39
CA SER A 105 -18.37 -11.48 4.81
C SER A 105 -18.42 -11.30 3.28
N MET A 106 -17.62 -10.39 2.72
CA MET A 106 -17.52 -10.20 1.27
C MET A 106 -16.93 -11.43 0.59
N LEU A 107 -15.93 -12.08 1.20
CA LEU A 107 -15.35 -13.32 0.68
C LEU A 107 -16.41 -14.44 0.59
N ASP A 108 -17.36 -14.44 1.52
CA ASP A 108 -18.49 -15.38 1.61
C ASP A 108 -19.69 -14.95 0.73
N GLY A 109 -19.55 -13.87 -0.05
CA GLY A 109 -20.57 -13.43 -1.02
C GLY A 109 -21.70 -12.58 -0.42
N ALA A 110 -21.49 -11.91 0.71
CA ALA A 110 -22.53 -11.12 1.38
C ALA A 110 -23.03 -9.89 0.59
N VAL A 111 -22.30 -9.44 -0.44
CA VAL A 111 -22.66 -8.24 -1.23
C VAL A 111 -23.49 -8.65 -2.45
N VAL A 112 -24.77 -8.25 -2.44
CA VAL A 112 -25.73 -8.59 -3.50
C VAL A 112 -25.26 -8.06 -4.87
N GLY A 113 -25.22 -8.95 -5.86
CA GLY A 113 -24.83 -8.64 -7.24
C GLY A 113 -23.32 -8.55 -7.49
N LEU A 114 -22.49 -8.55 -6.44
CA LEU A 114 -21.04 -8.55 -6.59
C LEU A 114 -20.55 -9.96 -6.89
N LYS A 115 -20.07 -10.19 -8.11
CA LYS A 115 -19.37 -11.42 -8.47
C LYS A 115 -17.96 -11.40 -7.88
N ILE A 116 -17.64 -12.34 -7.00
CA ILE A 116 -16.28 -12.58 -6.52
C ILE A 116 -15.55 -13.43 -7.56
N ASP A 117 -14.95 -12.76 -8.54
CA ASP A 117 -14.02 -13.40 -9.47
C ASP A 117 -12.66 -13.70 -8.81
N THR A 118 -11.79 -14.42 -9.52
CA THR A 118 -10.48 -14.84 -9.01
C THR A 118 -9.63 -13.66 -8.52
N ASP A 119 -9.60 -12.57 -9.28
CA ASP A 119 -8.83 -11.38 -8.93
C ASP A 119 -9.36 -10.68 -7.66
N LEU A 120 -10.68 -10.51 -7.55
CA LEU A 120 -11.29 -9.93 -6.36
C LEU A 120 -11.13 -10.86 -5.16
N ARG A 121 -11.23 -12.18 -5.36
CA ARG A 121 -11.00 -13.18 -4.31
C ARG A 121 -9.60 -13.06 -3.74
N TRP A 122 -8.57 -13.03 -4.59
CA TRP A 122 -7.18 -12.86 -4.16
C TRP A 122 -6.93 -11.52 -3.49
N LEU A 123 -7.58 -10.44 -3.96
CA LEU A 123 -7.50 -9.15 -3.30
C LEU A 123 -8.05 -9.21 -1.86
N ILE A 124 -9.22 -9.85 -1.67
CA ILE A 124 -9.83 -10.02 -0.34
C ILE A 124 -8.95 -10.92 0.53
N VAL A 125 -8.44 -12.04 0.00
CA VAL A 125 -7.53 -12.97 0.68
C VAL A 125 -6.28 -12.25 1.18
N GLY A 126 -5.60 -11.48 0.32
CA GLY A 126 -4.42 -10.71 0.69
C GLY A 126 -4.72 -9.62 1.75
N CYS A 127 -5.88 -8.99 1.66
CA CYS A 127 -6.34 -8.01 2.64
C CYS A 127 -6.69 -8.63 4.00
N LEU A 128 -7.28 -9.83 4.02
CA LEU A 128 -7.53 -10.59 5.26
C LEU A 128 -6.22 -11.09 5.87
N ALA A 129 -5.27 -11.56 5.06
CA ALA A 129 -3.94 -11.95 5.51
C ALA A 129 -3.20 -10.76 6.14
N GLN A 130 -3.27 -9.57 5.53
CA GLN A 130 -2.70 -8.33 6.06
C GLN A 130 -3.15 -8.02 7.50
N VAL A 131 -4.41 -8.30 7.84
CA VAL A 131 -4.98 -8.03 9.17
C VAL A 131 -5.03 -9.28 10.06
N ASN A 132 -4.28 -10.32 9.70
CA ASN A 132 -4.20 -11.61 10.40
C ASN A 132 -5.55 -12.32 10.60
N LEU A 133 -6.46 -12.18 9.64
CA LEU A 133 -7.74 -12.87 9.63
C LEU A 133 -7.78 -14.08 8.69
N LEU A 134 -6.63 -14.42 8.10
CA LEU A 134 -6.46 -15.61 7.28
C LEU A 134 -5.14 -16.30 7.65
N SER A 135 -5.23 -17.60 7.94
CA SER A 135 -4.06 -18.42 8.26
C SER A 135 -3.26 -18.75 7.01
N GLU A 136 -2.02 -19.20 7.21
CA GLU A 136 -1.18 -19.74 6.13
C GLU A 136 -1.83 -20.93 5.41
N SER A 137 -2.43 -21.87 6.14
CA SER A 137 -3.09 -23.01 5.50
C SER A 137 -4.28 -22.55 4.65
N ALA A 138 -5.06 -21.57 5.12
CA ALA A 138 -6.17 -21.03 4.34
C ALA A 138 -5.69 -20.32 3.08
N ILE A 139 -4.56 -19.61 3.11
CA ILE A 139 -3.95 -19.04 1.90
C ILE A 139 -3.50 -20.15 0.93
N ASN A 140 -2.92 -21.24 1.45
CA ASN A 140 -2.51 -22.38 0.64
C ASN A 140 -3.72 -23.13 0.05
N GLU A 141 -4.83 -23.25 0.77
CA GLU A 141 -6.09 -23.79 0.26
C GLU A 141 -6.65 -22.93 -0.90
N GLU A 142 -6.51 -21.60 -0.83
CA GLU A 142 -6.85 -20.72 -1.95
C GLU A 142 -5.90 -20.92 -3.15
N LEU A 143 -4.61 -21.16 -2.90
CA LEU A 143 -3.65 -21.49 -3.95
C LEU A 143 -3.94 -22.85 -4.62
N GLU A 144 -4.41 -23.83 -3.87
CA GLU A 144 -4.85 -25.11 -4.43
C GLU A 144 -6.07 -24.93 -5.34
N ARG A 145 -6.98 -24.00 -5.01
CA ARG A 145 -8.13 -23.64 -5.85
C ARG A 145 -7.71 -22.90 -7.12
N ASP A 146 -6.67 -22.08 -7.06
CA ASP A 146 -6.12 -21.33 -8.18
C ASP A 146 -4.61 -21.60 -8.36
N ASN A 147 -4.28 -22.78 -8.86
CA ASN A 147 -2.90 -23.20 -9.12
C ASN A 147 -2.34 -22.63 -10.44
N THR A 148 -2.61 -21.35 -10.72
CA THR A 148 -2.07 -20.63 -11.86
C THR A 148 -0.86 -19.80 -11.44
N ALA A 149 -0.06 -19.33 -12.41
CA ALA A 149 1.05 -18.42 -12.11
C ALA A 149 0.58 -17.14 -11.39
N ASP A 150 -0.65 -16.69 -11.65
CA ASP A 150 -1.25 -15.51 -11.04
C ASP A 150 -1.70 -15.80 -9.60
N GLY A 151 -2.23 -17.01 -9.36
CA GLY A 151 -2.51 -17.52 -8.03
C GLY A 151 -1.27 -17.65 -7.16
N HIS A 152 -0.17 -18.19 -7.69
CA HIS A 152 1.13 -18.26 -6.97
C HIS A 152 1.66 -16.88 -6.57
N ARG A 153 1.52 -15.87 -7.46
CA ARG A 153 1.88 -14.47 -7.14
C ARG A 153 1.00 -13.90 -6.04
N SER A 154 -0.30 -14.16 -6.10
CA SER A 154 -1.27 -13.67 -5.13
C SER A 154 -1.09 -14.33 -3.75
N ALA A 155 -0.78 -15.62 -3.71
CA ALA A 155 -0.41 -16.34 -2.49
C ALA A 155 0.89 -15.80 -1.89
N THR A 156 1.91 -15.54 -2.72
CA THR A 156 3.16 -14.91 -2.29
C THR A 156 2.90 -13.55 -1.63
N PHE A 157 2.08 -12.71 -2.27
CA PHE A 157 1.66 -11.43 -1.70
C PHE A 157 0.94 -11.61 -0.36
N ALA A 158 -0.05 -12.51 -0.29
CA ALA A 158 -0.85 -12.73 0.91
C ALA A 158 0.00 -13.19 2.10
N LEU A 159 0.92 -14.14 1.87
CA LEU A 159 1.86 -14.62 2.89
C LEU A 159 2.78 -13.49 3.37
N ALA A 160 3.32 -12.69 2.44
CA ALA A 160 4.18 -11.56 2.75
C ALA A 160 3.46 -10.40 3.46
N ALA A 161 2.15 -10.29 3.26
CA ALA A 161 1.30 -9.28 3.87
C ALA A 161 1.03 -9.54 5.35
N ARG A 162 1.21 -10.76 5.86
CA ARG A 162 0.83 -11.08 7.23
C ARG A 162 1.60 -10.25 8.29
N PRO A 163 0.94 -9.80 9.38
CA PRO A 163 1.49 -8.84 10.34
C PRO A 163 2.26 -9.50 11.50
N GLU A 164 3.08 -10.52 11.25
CA GLU A 164 3.95 -11.12 12.27
C GLU A 164 5.42 -10.78 12.04
N ALA A 165 6.15 -10.42 13.09
CA ALA A 165 7.57 -10.05 13.01
C ALA A 165 8.44 -11.12 12.34
N ASN A 166 8.22 -12.40 12.67
CA ASN A 166 8.94 -13.51 12.05
C ASN A 166 8.62 -13.65 10.54
N SER A 167 7.37 -13.39 10.15
CA SER A 167 6.97 -13.35 8.74
C SER A 167 7.68 -12.21 8.01
N LYS A 168 7.68 -11.00 8.59
CA LYS A 168 8.39 -9.84 8.02
C LYS A 168 9.88 -10.09 7.87
N ARG A 169 10.55 -10.70 8.85
CA ARG A 169 11.96 -11.06 8.77
C ARG A 169 12.22 -12.01 7.60
N ALA A 170 11.47 -13.11 7.52
CA ALA A 170 11.63 -14.09 6.45
C ALA A 170 11.39 -13.48 5.06
N VAL A 171 10.38 -12.62 4.93
CA VAL A 171 10.08 -11.92 3.67
C VAL A 171 11.20 -10.95 3.30
N TRP A 172 11.70 -10.16 4.24
CA TRP A 172 12.81 -9.24 3.99
C TRP A 172 14.07 -9.99 3.54
N ASP A 173 14.42 -11.09 4.21
CA ASP A 173 15.61 -11.89 3.86
C ASP A 173 15.50 -12.45 2.43
N ARG A 174 14.30 -12.87 2.02
CA ARG A 174 14.02 -13.27 0.64
C ARG A 174 14.18 -12.11 -0.35
N ILE A 175 13.64 -10.93 -0.04
CA ILE A 175 13.77 -9.74 -0.91
C ILE A 175 15.25 -9.39 -1.13
N ILE A 176 16.05 -9.31 -0.07
CA ILE A 176 17.44 -8.85 -0.15
C ILE A 176 18.41 -9.92 -0.70
N SER A 177 17.99 -11.19 -0.71
CA SER A 177 18.76 -12.27 -1.35
C SER A 177 19.00 -12.00 -2.83
N GLY A 178 18.00 -11.43 -3.51
CA GLY A 178 18.01 -11.19 -4.95
C GLY A 178 17.89 -12.47 -5.80
N THR A 179 17.48 -13.60 -5.22
CA THR A 179 17.39 -14.89 -5.93
C THR A 179 15.98 -15.25 -6.41
N GLU A 180 14.98 -14.46 -6.01
CA GLU A 180 13.59 -14.64 -6.39
C GLU A 180 13.35 -14.25 -7.86
N ALA A 181 12.41 -14.91 -8.53
CA ALA A 181 11.96 -14.46 -9.85
C ALA A 181 11.35 -13.05 -9.74
N ASN A 182 11.50 -12.20 -10.76
CA ASN A 182 11.10 -10.78 -10.71
C ASN A 182 9.66 -10.58 -10.21
N HIS A 183 8.72 -11.34 -10.76
CA HIS A 183 7.30 -11.25 -10.38
C HIS A 183 7.02 -11.72 -8.94
N THR A 184 7.82 -12.66 -8.42
CA THR A 184 7.76 -13.11 -7.03
C THR A 184 8.33 -12.03 -6.11
N ASN A 185 9.45 -11.42 -6.50
CA ASN A 185 10.06 -10.32 -5.75
C ASN A 185 9.10 -9.11 -5.65
N ASP A 186 8.43 -8.75 -6.74
CA ASP A 186 7.40 -7.70 -6.75
C ASP A 186 6.26 -8.01 -5.77
N ALA A 187 5.77 -9.26 -5.77
CA ALA A 187 4.72 -9.70 -4.85
C ALA A 187 5.19 -9.70 -3.38
N LEU A 188 6.43 -10.14 -3.12
CA LEU A 188 7.04 -10.09 -1.79
C LEU A 188 7.14 -8.65 -1.29
N ILE A 189 7.69 -7.74 -2.09
CA ILE A 189 7.84 -6.34 -1.70
C ILE A 189 6.48 -5.68 -1.47
N ALA A 190 5.51 -5.90 -2.37
CA ALA A 190 4.16 -5.34 -2.25
C ALA A 190 3.41 -5.87 -1.01
N GLY A 191 3.58 -7.15 -0.68
CA GLY A 191 3.04 -7.75 0.54
C GLY A 191 3.77 -7.26 1.79
N PHE A 192 5.10 -7.17 1.76
CA PHE A 192 5.91 -6.69 2.87
C PHE A 192 5.47 -5.29 3.33
N ARG A 193 5.34 -4.35 2.39
CA ARG A 193 5.15 -2.91 2.66
C ARG A 193 3.70 -2.51 2.96
N ARG A 194 3.04 -3.10 3.95
CA ARG A 194 1.67 -2.68 4.31
C ARG A 194 1.66 -1.41 5.16
N PRO A 195 0.92 -0.36 4.79
CA PRO A 195 0.96 0.92 5.50
C PRO A 195 0.29 0.88 6.88
N SER A 196 -0.57 -0.11 7.14
CA SER A 196 -1.15 -0.42 8.45
C SER A 196 -0.14 -1.02 9.43
N GLN A 197 1.04 -1.46 8.96
CA GLN A 197 2.02 -2.23 9.73
C GLN A 197 3.31 -1.43 9.98
N ARG A 198 3.25 -0.09 10.01
CA ARG A 198 4.41 0.81 10.19
C ARG A 198 5.31 0.42 11.35
N ASP A 199 4.71 0.11 12.50
CA ASP A 199 5.48 -0.28 13.69
C ASP A 199 6.36 -1.51 13.43
N LEU A 200 5.87 -2.50 12.69
CA LEU A 200 6.64 -3.68 12.29
C LEU A 200 7.71 -3.37 11.23
N LEU A 201 7.50 -2.34 10.42
CA LEU A 201 8.39 -1.96 9.32
C LEU A 201 9.53 -1.02 9.77
N SER A 202 9.34 -0.31 10.89
CA SER A 202 10.28 0.69 11.40
C SER A 202 11.73 0.17 11.58
N VAL A 203 11.89 -1.10 11.99
CA VAL A 203 13.20 -1.74 12.19
C VAL A 203 14.00 -1.90 10.89
N TYR A 204 13.33 -1.97 9.74
CA TYR A 204 13.98 -2.18 8.45
C TYR A 204 14.51 -0.89 7.82
N VAL A 205 14.23 0.28 8.42
CA VAL A 205 14.78 1.56 7.92
C VAL A 205 16.30 1.55 7.99
N ASP A 206 16.86 1.15 9.14
CA ASP A 206 18.32 1.07 9.32
C ASP A 206 18.93 -0.01 8.43
N GLU A 207 18.29 -1.19 8.38
CA GLU A 207 18.76 -2.28 7.51
C GLU A 207 18.78 -1.88 6.04
N TYR A 208 17.74 -1.20 5.54
CA TYR A 208 17.67 -0.71 4.18
C TYR A 208 18.91 0.13 3.83
N PHE A 209 19.20 1.19 4.59
CA PHE A 209 20.33 2.07 4.28
C PHE A 209 21.69 1.39 4.44
N ALA A 210 21.80 0.38 5.31
CA ALA A 210 23.03 -0.38 5.50
C ALA A 210 23.38 -1.29 4.32
N ILE A 211 22.38 -1.78 3.57
CA ILE A 211 22.60 -2.83 2.55
C ILE A 211 22.43 -2.36 1.10
N ILE A 212 21.79 -1.22 0.84
CA ILE A 212 21.43 -0.82 -0.53
C ILE A 212 22.61 -0.70 -1.49
N GLU A 213 23.78 -0.28 -1.03
CA GLU A 213 24.97 -0.19 -1.88
C GLU A 213 25.54 -1.57 -2.22
N GLU A 214 25.59 -2.48 -1.24
CA GLU A 214 25.99 -3.86 -1.46
C GLU A 214 25.05 -4.56 -2.45
N ILE A 215 23.73 -4.41 -2.24
CA ILE A 215 22.69 -4.96 -3.14
C ILE A 215 22.90 -4.45 -4.56
N TRP A 216 23.19 -3.16 -4.73
CA TRP A 216 23.42 -2.56 -6.03
C TRP A 216 24.66 -3.11 -6.74
N GLY A 217 25.75 -3.33 -5.99
CA GLY A 217 26.99 -3.87 -6.54
C GLY A 217 26.94 -5.37 -6.83
N ARG A 218 26.16 -6.13 -6.04
CA ARG A 218 26.08 -7.60 -6.12
C ARG A 218 25.08 -8.11 -7.15
N LEU A 219 23.95 -7.42 -7.34
CA LEU A 219 22.85 -7.89 -8.18
C LEU A 219 22.81 -7.21 -9.55
N THR A 220 22.04 -7.77 -10.48
CA THR A 220 21.79 -7.12 -11.77
C THR A 220 21.04 -5.80 -11.56
N TYR A 221 21.19 -4.85 -12.49
CA TYR A 221 20.49 -3.57 -12.43
C TYR A 221 18.97 -3.73 -12.30
N GLU A 222 18.37 -4.69 -13.02
CA GLU A 222 16.93 -4.94 -12.96
C GLU A 222 16.47 -5.33 -11.54
N ILE A 223 17.19 -6.24 -10.89
CA ILE A 223 16.83 -6.71 -9.54
C ILE A 223 17.16 -5.65 -8.49
N SER A 224 18.36 -5.04 -8.54
CA SER A 224 18.77 -4.04 -7.55
C SER A 224 17.94 -2.76 -7.62
N SER A 225 17.61 -2.26 -8.82
CA SER A 225 16.76 -1.08 -8.96
C SER A 225 15.34 -1.32 -8.45
N THR A 226 14.79 -2.52 -8.66
CA THR A 226 13.50 -2.93 -8.09
C THR A 226 13.56 -2.95 -6.56
N ILE A 227 14.57 -3.60 -5.97
CA ILE A 227 14.70 -3.66 -4.50
C ILE A 227 14.88 -2.25 -3.92
N VAL A 228 15.84 -1.47 -4.42
CA VAL A 228 16.12 -0.11 -3.92
C VAL A 228 14.88 0.77 -4.03
N ASN A 229 14.18 0.74 -5.16
CA ASN A 229 13.03 1.62 -5.36
C ASN A 229 11.79 1.17 -4.58
N LEU A 230 11.45 -0.13 -4.65
CA LEU A 230 10.19 -0.63 -4.11
C LEU A 230 10.27 -0.99 -2.62
N ALA A 231 11.44 -1.38 -2.11
CA ALA A 231 11.63 -1.67 -0.68
C ALA A 231 11.95 -0.41 0.15
N PHE A 232 12.08 0.76 -0.49
CA PHE A 232 12.27 2.03 0.22
C PHE A 232 11.17 2.23 1.30
N PRO A 233 11.54 2.60 2.54
CA PRO A 233 10.62 2.68 3.68
C PRO A 233 9.76 3.96 3.64
N ILE A 234 9.00 4.17 2.56
CA ILE A 234 8.21 5.37 2.33
C ILE A 234 7.19 5.65 3.43
N TYR A 235 6.63 4.61 4.05
CA TYR A 235 5.64 4.71 5.12
C TYR A 235 6.24 5.11 6.47
N GLU A 236 7.57 5.02 6.62
CA GLU A 236 8.30 5.62 7.73
C GLU A 236 8.60 7.09 7.42
N THR A 237 7.54 7.85 7.11
CA THR A 237 7.61 9.27 6.76
C THR A 237 7.90 10.11 8.00
N THR A 238 9.18 10.20 8.38
CA THR A 238 9.64 10.95 9.56
C THR A 238 10.84 11.83 9.21
N ALA A 239 11.10 12.85 10.04
CA ALA A 239 12.33 13.64 9.92
C ALA A 239 13.59 12.77 10.07
N ALA A 240 13.55 11.72 10.90
CA ALA A 240 14.66 10.80 11.06
C ALA A 240 14.97 10.02 9.77
N THR A 241 13.94 9.50 9.08
CA THR A 241 14.11 8.81 7.80
C THR A 241 14.62 9.76 6.71
N LEU A 242 14.13 11.01 6.67
CA LEU A 242 14.64 12.03 5.76
C LEU A 242 16.13 12.30 6.00
N ASN A 243 16.53 12.48 7.26
CA ASN A 243 17.93 12.69 7.62
C ASN A 243 18.82 11.49 7.24
N LYS A 244 18.29 10.25 7.30
CA LYS A 244 19.01 9.06 6.82
C LYS A 244 19.23 9.09 5.32
N CYS A 245 18.25 9.51 4.52
CA CYS A 245 18.44 9.71 3.08
C CYS A 245 19.54 10.76 2.80
N GLU A 246 19.46 11.90 3.47
CA GLU A 246 20.41 13.01 3.29
C GLU A 246 21.82 12.62 3.71
N LYS A 247 21.96 11.98 4.87
CA LYS A 247 23.23 11.43 5.37
C LYS A 247 23.80 10.40 4.40
N TRP A 248 22.99 9.46 3.94
CA TRP A 248 23.44 8.43 3.00
C TRP A 248 23.96 9.08 1.70
N LEU A 249 23.24 10.06 1.13
CA LEU A 249 23.68 10.79 -0.07
C LEU A 249 24.97 11.59 0.14
N SER A 250 25.19 12.13 1.33
CA SER A 250 26.40 12.88 1.70
C SER A 250 27.61 11.96 1.90
N ASP A 251 27.40 10.84 2.59
CA ASP A 251 28.48 9.91 2.97
C ASP A 251 28.98 9.06 1.79
N HIS A 252 28.17 8.90 0.74
CA HIS A 252 28.48 8.04 -0.41
C HIS A 252 28.54 8.83 -1.72
N PRO A 253 29.43 9.84 -1.86
CA PRO A 253 29.50 10.68 -3.06
C PRO A 253 29.84 9.88 -4.33
N ASP A 254 30.59 8.79 -4.18
CA ASP A 254 31.09 7.95 -5.27
C ASP A 254 30.21 6.73 -5.57
N ALA A 255 29.09 6.55 -4.85
CA ALA A 255 28.14 5.48 -5.14
C ALA A 255 27.56 5.61 -6.56
N ALA A 256 27.13 4.48 -7.13
CA ALA A 256 26.66 4.42 -8.51
C ALA A 256 25.58 5.50 -8.80
N PRO A 257 25.66 6.24 -9.93
CA PRO A 257 24.75 7.35 -10.22
C PRO A 257 23.27 6.97 -10.19
N GLY A 258 22.93 5.77 -10.66
CA GLY A 258 21.56 5.25 -10.62
C GLY A 258 21.04 5.06 -9.20
N LEU A 259 21.86 4.51 -8.29
CA LEU A 259 21.52 4.34 -6.88
C LEU A 259 21.30 5.70 -6.21
N ARG A 260 22.26 6.62 -6.38
CA ARG A 260 22.15 7.99 -5.85
C ARG A 260 20.90 8.71 -6.32
N ARG A 261 20.53 8.54 -7.60
CA ARG A 261 19.29 9.08 -8.17
C ARG A 261 18.05 8.54 -7.46
N TYR A 262 17.94 7.22 -7.27
CA TYR A 262 16.79 6.64 -6.55
C TYR A 262 16.67 7.14 -5.10
N ILE A 263 17.80 7.28 -4.39
CA ILE A 263 17.76 7.82 -3.02
C ILE A 263 17.38 9.30 -3.00
N ALA A 264 17.84 10.09 -3.98
CA ALA A 264 17.46 11.50 -4.11
C ALA A 264 15.96 11.67 -4.44
N GLU A 265 15.42 10.89 -5.38
CA GLU A 265 13.99 10.90 -5.72
C GLU A 265 13.11 10.52 -4.52
N ASN A 266 13.52 9.49 -3.76
CA ASN A 266 12.81 9.06 -2.56
C ASN A 266 12.92 10.06 -1.40
N ARG A 267 14.07 10.74 -1.25
CA ARG A 267 14.23 11.89 -0.33
C ARG A 267 13.23 13.00 -0.67
N ASP A 268 13.09 13.35 -1.95
CA ASP A 268 12.18 14.40 -2.39
C ASP A 268 10.71 14.00 -2.15
N ALA A 269 10.38 12.73 -2.36
CA ALA A 269 9.07 12.18 -2.01
C ALA A 269 8.77 12.25 -0.50
N LEU A 270 9.75 11.92 0.35
CA LEU A 270 9.63 12.05 1.81
C LEU A 270 9.46 13.50 2.26
N SER A 271 10.28 14.41 1.74
CA SER A 271 10.21 15.84 2.05
C SER A 271 8.83 16.40 1.72
N ARG A 272 8.31 16.07 0.53
CA ARG A 272 6.95 16.43 0.12
C ARG A 272 5.89 15.87 1.07
N ALA A 273 5.99 14.60 1.43
CA ALA A 273 5.05 13.98 2.34
C ALA A 273 5.07 14.64 3.73
N LEU A 274 6.25 15.00 4.27
CA LEU A 274 6.38 15.73 5.52
C LEU A 274 5.76 17.14 5.46
N ILE A 275 5.89 17.85 4.34
CA ILE A 275 5.24 19.16 4.13
C ILE A 275 3.72 19.00 4.15
N ALA A 276 3.19 18.02 3.41
CA ALA A 276 1.76 17.74 3.38
C ALA A 276 1.21 17.32 4.75
N GLN A 277 1.94 16.51 5.51
CA GLN A 277 1.58 16.12 6.87
C GLN A 277 1.52 17.32 7.84
N LYS A 278 2.41 18.31 7.68
CA LYS A 278 2.36 19.55 8.47
C LYS A 278 1.12 20.39 8.11
N CYS A 279 0.79 20.48 6.82
CA CYS A 279 -0.44 21.14 6.37
C CYS A 279 -1.68 20.48 6.96
N ASP A 280 -1.76 19.15 6.96
CA ASP A 280 -2.89 18.41 7.54
C ASP A 280 -2.99 18.50 9.07
N ALA A 281 -1.88 18.76 9.75
CA ALA A 281 -1.83 18.92 11.20
C ALA A 281 -2.24 20.33 11.68
N SER A 282 -2.35 21.29 10.76
CA SER A 282 -2.65 22.71 11.04
C SER A 282 -4.15 22.99 10.98
#